data_AF-V4B182-F1
#
_entry.id   AF-V4B182-F1
#
_cell.length_a   1.000
_cell.length_b   1.000
_cell.length_c   1.000
_cell.angle_alpha   90.00
_cell.angle_beta   90.00
_cell.angle_gamma   90.00
#
_symmetry.space_group_name_H-M   'P 1'
#
loop_
_entity.id
_entity.type
_entity.pdbx_description
1 polymer ?
#
loop_
_entity_poly.entity_id
_entity_poly.type
_entity_poly.pdbx_seq_one_letter_code
_entity_poly.pdbx_strand_id
1 'polypeptide(L)'
;MNISSELKKKMKIFGFERDNQTLSCSAENLEDVYTSSFELYPFHEGKEFAVYKGLYNGIGPKRGEFCVVKSKLNKKQKLNSWNQITFISAKAQHYSYLFNSYVKHRFISFTSPRQAILETVSDFIPVIRLVKHHENKLKSREIILMEDFIEGKFQRFSTPSGLVNSANCDGILEAFSHFSWNVSREIIISGLQGACQGATYHLTTPTIHSTTGSFGENDRQWPGILEFFASHRCNNICSGWMRPDVPHHLKFYSSTNCCKATAPTPSFSEASSHF
;
A
#
# COMPACT_ATOMS: atom_id res chain seq x y z
N MET A 1 36.53 15.54 -2.19
CA MET A 1 36.64 14.41 -3.15
C MET A 1 35.24 13.95 -3.50
N ASN A 2 34.96 13.79 -4.79
CA ASN A 2 33.61 13.73 -5.35
C ASN A 2 33.05 12.30 -5.21
N ILE A 3 32.26 12.02 -4.17
CA ILE A 3 31.64 10.69 -3.91
C ILE A 3 30.73 10.24 -5.07
N SER A 4 30.32 11.18 -5.94
CA SER A 4 29.49 10.94 -7.13
C SER A 4 30.17 10.12 -8.24
N SER A 5 31.50 10.07 -8.32
CA SER A 5 32.18 9.42 -9.46
C SER A 5 32.44 7.92 -9.27
N GLU A 6 32.56 7.41 -8.05
CA GLU A 6 32.88 5.98 -7.83
C GLU A 6 31.65 5.06 -7.80
N LEU A 7 30.45 5.57 -7.53
CA LEU A 7 29.21 4.79 -7.64
C LEU A 7 28.71 4.61 -9.08
N LYS A 8 29.37 5.23 -10.07
CA LYS A 8 28.99 5.25 -11.50
C LYS A 8 29.62 4.13 -12.33
N LYS A 9 29.92 2.97 -11.76
CA LYS A 9 30.15 1.77 -12.60
C LYS A 9 28.80 1.22 -13.07
N LYS A 10 28.14 1.99 -13.95
CA LYS A 10 26.87 1.63 -14.59
C LYS A 10 27.05 0.33 -15.36
N MET A 11 26.12 -0.61 -15.17
CA MET A 11 26.02 -1.84 -15.94
C MET A 11 25.45 -1.55 -17.34
N LYS A 12 26.25 -0.89 -18.17
CA LYS A 12 25.94 -0.69 -19.58
C LYS A 12 26.44 -1.88 -20.37
N ILE A 13 25.58 -2.49 -21.17
CA ILE A 13 25.97 -3.49 -22.17
C ILE A 13 26.01 -2.78 -23.52
N PHE A 14 27.20 -2.65 -24.12
CA PHE A 14 27.41 -1.94 -25.38
C PHE A 14 26.85 -0.50 -25.40
N GLY A 15 26.84 0.19 -24.26
CA GLY A 15 26.32 1.56 -24.13
C GLY A 15 24.85 1.69 -23.77
N PHE A 16 24.08 0.59 -23.80
CA PHE A 16 22.66 0.54 -23.44
C PHE A 16 22.45 0.36 -21.94
N GLU A 17 21.44 1.05 -21.41
CA GLU A 17 21.04 0.91 -20.01
C GLU A 17 20.23 -0.39 -19.84
N ARG A 18 20.75 -1.33 -19.06
CA ARG A 18 20.14 -2.66 -18.90
C ARG A 18 18.89 -2.62 -18.04
N ASP A 19 18.96 -1.95 -16.89
CA ASP A 19 17.93 -1.97 -15.84
C ASP A 19 17.32 -0.58 -15.65
N ASN A 20 16.11 -0.53 -15.08
CA ASN A 20 15.54 0.74 -14.63
C ASN A 20 16.21 1.14 -13.30
N GLN A 21 16.53 2.43 -13.13
CA GLN A 21 17.23 2.93 -11.94
C GLN A 21 16.64 4.22 -11.39
N THR A 22 16.61 4.37 -10.08
CA THR A 22 16.05 5.52 -9.37
C THR A 22 17.14 6.42 -8.78
N LEU A 23 16.84 7.71 -8.62
CA LEU A 23 17.60 8.63 -7.78
C LEU A 23 17.34 8.35 -6.30
N SER A 24 18.28 8.78 -5.46
CA SER A 24 18.27 8.59 -4.02
C SER A 24 16.98 9.09 -3.38
N CYS A 25 16.38 8.25 -2.54
CA CYS A 25 15.39 8.64 -1.55
C CYS A 25 15.99 8.53 -0.15
N SER A 26 15.62 9.46 0.74
CA SER A 26 16.04 9.42 2.14
C SER A 26 15.26 8.36 2.90
N ALA A 27 15.91 7.64 3.82
CA ALA A 27 15.21 6.78 4.77
C ALA A 27 14.81 7.55 6.04
N GLU A 28 14.29 6.81 7.03
CA GLU A 28 13.88 7.37 8.32
C GLU A 28 15.08 7.88 9.12
N ASN A 29 16.25 7.23 8.96
CA ASN A 29 17.51 7.73 9.47
C ASN A 29 18.13 8.71 8.45
N LEU A 30 18.63 9.84 8.94
CA LEU A 30 19.24 10.90 8.13
C LEU A 30 20.46 10.44 7.32
N GLU A 31 21.10 9.33 7.71
CA GLU A 31 22.28 8.77 7.05
C GLU A 31 21.95 7.73 5.98
N ASP A 32 20.73 7.18 6.00
CA ASP A 32 20.31 6.13 5.08
C ASP A 32 19.80 6.74 3.77
N VAL A 33 20.36 6.29 2.66
CA VAL A 33 20.05 6.79 1.31
C VAL A 33 19.88 5.61 0.37
N TYR A 34 18.66 5.40 -0.12
CA TYR A 34 18.33 4.25 -0.97
C TYR A 34 18.05 4.65 -2.41
N THR A 35 18.53 3.83 -3.34
CA THR A 35 18.07 3.79 -4.74
C THR A 35 17.55 2.39 -5.05
N SER A 36 16.98 2.18 -6.24
CA SER A 36 16.60 0.83 -6.68
C SER A 36 16.95 0.60 -8.13
N SER A 37 17.46 -0.60 -8.40
CA SER A 37 17.47 -1.21 -9.72
C SER A 37 16.34 -2.21 -9.79
N PHE A 38 15.50 -2.14 -10.83
CA PHE A 38 14.30 -2.96 -10.92
C PHE A 38 14.01 -3.48 -12.32
N GLU A 39 13.15 -4.51 -12.35
CA GLU A 39 12.81 -5.28 -13.53
C GLU A 39 12.21 -4.42 -14.66
N LEU A 40 12.27 -4.98 -15.88
CA LEU A 40 11.90 -4.31 -17.12
C LEU A 40 10.40 -4.35 -17.41
N TYR A 41 9.68 -5.27 -16.76
CA TYR A 41 8.24 -5.42 -16.87
C TYR A 41 7.65 -5.61 -15.47
N PRO A 42 6.42 -5.14 -15.23
CA PRO A 42 5.77 -5.33 -13.95
C PRO A 42 5.39 -6.81 -13.78
N PHE A 43 5.52 -7.32 -12.55
CA PHE A 43 4.97 -8.65 -12.22
C PHE A 43 3.49 -8.58 -11.83
N HIS A 44 2.97 -7.37 -11.58
CA HIS A 44 1.55 -7.12 -11.32
C HIS A 44 1.12 -5.74 -11.80
N GLU A 45 -0.04 -5.65 -12.47
CA GLU A 45 -0.72 -4.38 -12.78
C GLU A 45 -2.09 -4.40 -12.11
N GLY A 46 -2.28 -3.51 -11.14
CA GLY A 46 -3.56 -3.29 -10.47
C GLY A 46 -4.38 -2.19 -11.14
N LYS A 47 -5.38 -1.66 -10.44
CA LYS A 47 -6.17 -0.52 -10.94
C LYS A 47 -5.38 0.80 -10.94
N GLU A 48 -4.52 0.99 -9.95
CA GLU A 48 -3.80 2.27 -9.75
C GLU A 48 -2.32 2.19 -10.13
N PHE A 49 -1.68 1.03 -9.93
CA PHE A 49 -0.24 0.89 -10.03
C PHE A 49 0.17 -0.31 -10.88
N ALA A 50 1.22 -0.12 -11.66
CA ALA A 50 2.12 -1.17 -12.10
C ALA A 50 3.19 -1.39 -11.04
N VAL A 51 3.48 -2.66 -10.77
CA VAL A 51 4.30 -3.11 -9.66
C VAL A 51 5.46 -3.93 -10.20
N TYR A 52 6.67 -3.48 -9.91
CA TYR A 52 7.93 -4.06 -10.39
C TYR A 52 8.71 -4.61 -9.20
N LYS A 53 9.40 -5.74 -9.40
CA LYS A 53 10.34 -6.26 -8.41
C LYS A 53 11.68 -5.56 -8.60
N GLY A 54 12.31 -5.18 -7.50
CA GLY A 54 13.61 -4.51 -7.50
C GLY A 54 14.47 -4.93 -6.34
N LEU A 55 15.65 -4.32 -6.28
CA LEU A 55 16.59 -4.45 -5.17
C LEU A 55 16.87 -3.06 -4.60
N TYR A 56 16.93 -2.96 -3.28
CA TYR A 56 17.44 -1.77 -2.63
C TYR A 56 18.95 -1.65 -2.86
N ASN A 57 19.36 -0.50 -3.34
CA ASN A 57 20.75 -0.08 -3.53
C ASN A 57 21.04 1.12 -2.60
N GLY A 58 22.29 1.58 -2.55
CA GLY A 58 22.68 2.75 -1.76
C GLY A 58 23.27 2.39 -0.40
N ILE A 59 23.08 3.26 0.59
CA ILE A 59 23.66 3.18 1.93
C ILE A 59 22.54 2.97 2.95
N GLY A 60 22.66 1.91 3.75
CA GLY A 60 21.73 1.59 4.83
C GLY A 60 21.51 0.08 4.97
N PRO A 61 20.86 -0.36 6.06
CA PRO A 61 20.69 -1.79 6.38
C PRO A 61 19.94 -2.59 5.31
N LYS A 62 19.06 -1.96 4.53
CA LYS A 62 18.24 -2.65 3.52
C LYS A 62 18.97 -2.89 2.21
N ARG A 63 20.24 -2.47 2.09
CA ARG A 63 21.01 -2.64 0.85
C ARG A 63 21.10 -4.12 0.47
N GLY A 64 20.68 -4.45 -0.75
CA GLY A 64 20.66 -5.81 -1.29
C GLY A 64 19.37 -6.58 -0.99
N GLU A 65 18.45 -6.04 -0.19
CA GLU A 65 17.14 -6.64 0.03
C GLU A 65 16.19 -6.38 -1.15
N PHE A 66 15.23 -7.28 -1.33
CA PHE A 66 14.18 -7.09 -2.33
C PHE A 66 13.25 -5.94 -1.94
N CYS A 67 12.89 -5.14 -2.94
CA CYS A 67 11.89 -4.10 -2.82
C CYS A 67 10.86 -4.20 -3.94
N VAL A 68 9.79 -3.44 -3.78
CA VAL A 68 8.78 -3.21 -4.81
C VAL A 68 8.88 -1.77 -5.28
N VAL A 69 8.83 -1.58 -6.59
CA VAL A 69 8.68 -0.28 -7.24
C VAL A 69 7.27 -0.15 -7.80
N LYS A 70 6.51 0.85 -7.34
CA LYS A 70 5.17 1.16 -7.84
C LYS A 70 5.19 2.41 -8.71
N SER A 71 4.69 2.27 -9.94
CA SER A 71 4.47 3.37 -10.90
C SER A 71 2.98 3.48 -11.21
N LYS A 72 2.45 4.70 -11.37
CA LYS A 72 1.01 4.92 -11.60
C LYS A 72 0.63 4.65 -13.05
N LEU A 73 -0.45 3.90 -13.26
CA LEU A 73 -0.97 3.59 -14.60
C LEU A 73 -1.66 4.80 -15.29
N ASN A 74 -2.25 5.72 -14.51
CA ASN A 74 -2.98 6.88 -15.04
C ASN A 74 -2.11 8.14 -15.16
N LYS A 75 -2.14 8.79 -16.34
CA LYS A 75 -1.30 9.95 -16.70
C LYS A 75 -1.66 11.27 -15.99
N LYS A 76 -2.81 11.37 -15.32
CA LYS A 76 -3.19 12.57 -14.55
C LYS A 76 -2.54 12.53 -13.16
N GLN A 77 -1.22 12.72 -13.13
CA GLN A 77 -0.46 12.77 -11.89
C GLN A 77 -0.74 14.09 -11.15
N LYS A 78 -1.43 14.05 -10.01
CA LYS A 78 -1.41 15.17 -9.05
C LYS A 78 -0.23 14.98 -8.12
N LEU A 79 0.68 15.95 -8.01
CA LEU A 79 1.87 15.86 -7.15
C LEU A 79 1.52 15.48 -5.70
N ASN A 80 0.45 16.06 -5.15
CA ASN A 80 -0.02 15.78 -3.78
C ASN A 80 -0.43 14.32 -3.54
N SER A 81 -0.73 13.56 -4.60
CA SER A 81 -1.20 12.19 -4.46
C SER A 81 -0.13 11.21 -3.96
N TRP A 82 1.15 11.47 -4.22
CA TRP A 82 2.24 10.64 -3.69
C TRP A 82 2.48 10.89 -2.20
N ASN A 83 2.48 12.17 -1.80
CA ASN A 83 2.56 12.58 -0.39
C ASN A 83 1.39 12.00 0.43
N GLN A 84 0.20 11.94 -0.16
CA GLN A 84 -0.96 11.32 0.48
C GLN A 84 -0.74 9.82 0.74
N ILE A 85 -0.18 9.06 -0.21
CA ILE A 85 0.08 7.62 -0.02
C ILE A 85 1.09 7.38 1.10
N THR A 86 2.17 8.16 1.14
CA THR A 86 3.18 8.05 2.20
C THR A 86 2.59 8.45 3.56
N PHE A 87 1.76 9.49 3.60
CA PHE A 87 1.08 9.93 4.83
C PHE A 87 0.08 8.90 5.34
N ILE A 88 -0.74 8.33 4.46
CA ILE A 88 -1.70 7.25 4.79
C ILE A 88 -0.96 6.04 5.38
N SER A 89 0.14 5.63 4.75
CA SER A 89 0.92 4.47 5.20
C SER A 89 1.58 4.72 6.55
N ALA A 90 2.15 5.92 6.77
CA ALA A 90 2.70 6.33 8.06
C ALA A 90 1.64 6.36 9.17
N LYS A 91 0.43 6.86 8.86
CA LYS A 91 -0.70 6.86 9.81
C LYS A 91 -1.10 5.43 10.15
N ALA A 92 -1.21 4.54 9.17
CA ALA A 92 -1.55 3.15 9.41
C ALA A 92 -0.49 2.41 10.25
N GLN A 93 0.79 2.66 9.97
CA GLN A 93 1.91 2.14 10.77
C GLN A 93 1.86 2.63 12.23
N HIS A 94 1.48 3.89 12.45
CA HIS A 94 1.29 4.40 13.81
C HIS A 94 0.17 3.66 14.56
N TYR A 95 -0.98 3.43 13.92
CA TYR A 95 -2.06 2.67 14.55
C TYR A 95 -1.71 1.20 14.75
N SER A 96 -0.96 0.57 13.84
CA SER A 96 -0.53 -0.82 14.01
C SER A 96 0.40 -0.97 15.21
N TYR A 97 1.31 -0.02 15.42
CA TYR A 97 2.15 0.04 16.63
C TYR A 97 1.31 0.10 17.92
N LEU A 98 0.32 1.00 17.96
CA LEU A 98 -0.58 1.11 19.11
C LEU A 98 -1.41 -0.17 19.31
N PHE A 99 -1.95 -0.72 18.23
CA PHE A 99 -2.76 -1.94 18.28
C PHE A 99 -1.96 -3.16 18.72
N ASN A 100 -0.70 -3.29 18.27
CA ASN A 100 0.19 -4.38 18.66
C ASN A 100 0.49 -4.39 20.17
N SER A 101 0.35 -3.25 20.85
CA SER A 101 0.45 -3.19 22.31
C SER A 101 -0.79 -3.74 23.02
N TYR A 102 -1.91 -3.89 22.31
CA TYR A 102 -3.18 -4.41 22.83
C TYR A 102 -3.33 -5.93 22.62
N VAL A 103 -2.68 -6.49 21.60
CA VAL A 103 -2.78 -7.91 21.20
C VAL A 103 -1.51 -8.67 21.58
N LYS A 104 -1.62 -10.00 21.77
CA LYS A 104 -0.52 -10.82 22.32
C LYS A 104 0.17 -11.75 21.32
N HIS A 105 -0.57 -12.25 20.33
CA HIS A 105 -0.13 -13.41 19.52
C HIS A 105 -0.17 -13.17 18.02
N ARG A 106 -0.70 -12.02 17.60
CA ARG A 106 -0.90 -11.69 16.19
C ARG A 106 -0.57 -10.21 16.04
N PHE A 107 0.37 -9.89 15.17
CA PHE A 107 0.87 -8.53 15.01
C PHE A 107 0.55 -8.01 13.60
N ILE A 108 0.49 -6.69 13.49
CA ILE A 108 0.29 -6.00 12.22
C ILE A 108 1.45 -5.06 11.99
N SER A 109 1.98 -5.06 10.78
CA SER A 109 2.98 -4.09 10.32
C SER A 109 2.56 -3.57 8.95
N PHE A 110 2.85 -2.30 8.68
CA PHE A 110 2.67 -1.69 7.37
C PHE A 110 4.04 -1.37 6.76
N THR A 111 4.14 -1.50 5.45
CA THR A 111 5.29 -0.99 4.70
C THR A 111 5.37 0.53 4.80
N SER A 112 6.60 1.05 4.79
CA SER A 112 6.89 2.48 4.71
C SER A 112 7.30 2.85 3.27
N PRO A 113 6.36 3.19 2.38
CA PRO A 113 6.70 3.56 1.01
C PRO A 113 7.45 4.90 0.97
N ARG A 114 8.41 4.99 0.06
CA ARG A 114 9.28 6.16 -0.15
C ARG A 114 9.17 6.63 -1.58
N GLN A 115 9.13 7.94 -1.75
CA GLN A 115 9.16 8.52 -3.09
C GLN A 115 10.58 8.52 -3.62
N ALA A 116 10.75 8.11 -4.88
CA ALA A 116 12.00 8.22 -5.61
C ALA A 116 11.72 8.78 -7.01
N ILE A 117 12.74 9.39 -7.62
CA ILE A 117 12.65 9.88 -8.99
C ILE A 117 13.27 8.82 -9.90
N LEU A 118 12.56 8.44 -10.97
CA LEU A 118 13.10 7.52 -11.95
C LEU A 118 14.20 8.22 -12.76
N GLU A 119 15.46 7.82 -12.61
CA GLU A 119 16.58 8.42 -13.33
C GLU A 119 16.66 7.84 -14.73
N THR A 120 16.80 6.51 -14.79
CA THR A 120 17.09 5.76 -16.00
C THR A 120 15.96 4.80 -16.28
N VAL A 121 15.45 4.86 -17.51
CA VAL A 121 14.54 3.86 -18.07
C VAL A 121 15.36 3.01 -19.03
N SER A 122 15.27 1.70 -18.91
CA SER A 122 16.04 0.77 -19.75
C SER A 122 15.67 0.89 -21.23
N ASP A 123 16.69 0.88 -22.08
CA ASP A 123 16.55 0.94 -23.54
C ASP A 123 15.92 -0.34 -24.12
N PHE A 124 15.86 -1.42 -23.33
CA PHE A 124 15.31 -2.71 -23.73
C PHE A 124 13.79 -2.83 -23.52
N ILE A 125 13.14 -1.86 -22.85
CA ILE A 125 11.70 -1.88 -22.62
C ILE A 125 10.89 -2.02 -23.93
N PRO A 126 11.17 -1.26 -25.02
CA PRO A 126 10.43 -1.40 -26.27
C PRO A 126 10.48 -2.82 -26.84
N VAL A 127 11.64 -3.48 -26.77
CA VAL A 127 11.84 -4.85 -27.26
C VAL A 127 11.05 -5.84 -26.39
N ILE A 128 11.12 -5.72 -25.07
CA ILE A 128 10.40 -6.60 -24.15
C ILE A 128 8.90 -6.47 -24.31
N ARG A 129 8.39 -5.28 -24.60
CA ARG A 129 6.96 -5.05 -24.85
C ARG A 129 6.42 -5.77 -26.09
N LEU A 130 7.27 -6.13 -27.05
CA LEU A 130 6.87 -6.97 -28.18
C LEU A 130 6.53 -8.40 -27.73
N VAL A 131 7.14 -8.86 -26.63
CA VAL A 131 6.98 -10.23 -26.10
C VAL A 131 6.03 -10.27 -24.90
N LYS A 132 6.05 -9.23 -24.05
CA LYS A 132 5.23 -9.09 -22.84
C LYS A 132 4.56 -7.72 -22.81
N HIS A 133 3.35 -7.65 -23.35
CA HIS A 133 2.54 -6.43 -23.29
C HIS A 133 2.18 -6.08 -21.83
N HIS A 134 2.31 -4.81 -21.48
CA HIS A 134 1.85 -4.23 -20.23
C HIS A 134 1.42 -2.78 -20.47
N GLU A 135 0.47 -2.29 -19.68
CA GLU A 135 -0.14 -0.97 -19.89
C GLU A 135 0.83 0.16 -19.56
N ASN A 136 1.62 -0.02 -18.50
CA ASN A 136 2.47 1.05 -18.01
C ASN A 136 3.50 1.52 -19.04
N LYS A 137 3.80 2.82 -19.02
CA LYS A 137 4.87 3.42 -19.84
C LYS A 137 5.75 4.25 -18.93
N LEU A 138 6.81 3.63 -18.43
CA LEU A 138 7.79 4.31 -17.59
C LEU A 138 8.40 5.51 -18.32
N LYS A 139 8.61 6.60 -17.61
CA LYS A 139 9.21 7.83 -18.13
C LYS A 139 10.32 8.32 -17.22
N SER A 140 11.46 8.67 -17.80
CA SER A 140 12.52 9.33 -17.03
C SER A 140 11.97 10.58 -16.34
N ARG A 141 12.45 10.80 -15.11
CA ARG A 141 12.07 11.85 -14.17
C ARG A 141 10.66 11.76 -13.58
N GLU A 142 9.93 10.66 -13.78
CA GLU A 142 8.67 10.47 -13.05
C GLU A 142 8.91 10.08 -11.58
N ILE A 143 7.97 10.43 -10.72
CA ILE A 143 7.96 9.98 -9.31
C ILE A 143 7.40 8.56 -9.26
N ILE A 144 8.07 7.69 -8.51
CA ILE A 144 7.65 6.33 -8.19
C ILE A 144 7.66 6.13 -6.68
N LEU A 145 7.04 5.04 -6.21
CA LEU A 145 7.18 4.59 -4.83
C LEU A 145 8.07 3.35 -4.73
N MET A 146 8.94 3.35 -3.73
CA MET A 146 9.75 2.22 -3.32
C MET A 146 9.33 1.76 -1.94
N GLU A 147 9.04 0.48 -1.76
CA GLU A 147 8.71 -0.10 -0.46
C GLU A 147 9.22 -1.53 -0.33
N ASP A 148 9.22 -2.03 0.90
CA ASP A 148 9.73 -3.37 1.20
C ASP A 148 8.94 -4.44 0.45
N PHE A 149 9.64 -5.44 -0.09
CA PHE A 149 8.98 -6.58 -0.71
C PHE A 149 8.31 -7.44 0.37
N ILE A 150 7.00 -7.63 0.27
CA ILE A 150 6.25 -8.50 1.18
C ILE A 150 6.33 -9.93 0.64
N GLU A 151 7.07 -10.80 1.33
CA GLU A 151 7.16 -12.21 0.95
C GLU A 151 5.89 -12.99 1.34
N GLY A 152 5.67 -14.13 0.69
CA GLY A 152 4.55 -15.03 0.97
C GLY A 152 3.32 -14.76 0.09
N LYS A 153 2.20 -15.43 0.43
CA LYS A 153 0.97 -15.38 -0.37
C LYS A 153 0.31 -14.02 -0.23
N PHE A 154 0.52 -13.15 -1.23
CA PHE A 154 -0.10 -11.84 -1.27
C PHE A 154 -1.60 -11.94 -1.53
N GLN A 155 -2.40 -11.33 -0.65
CA GLN A 155 -3.85 -11.35 -0.72
C GLN A 155 -4.47 -10.04 -0.23
N ARG A 156 -5.66 -9.74 -0.77
CA ARG A 156 -6.52 -8.68 -0.25
C ARG A 156 -7.41 -9.27 0.84
N PHE A 157 -7.17 -8.85 2.08
CA PHE A 157 -7.93 -9.28 3.25
C PHE A 157 -9.23 -8.50 3.42
N SER A 158 -9.26 -7.22 3.04
CA SER A 158 -10.47 -6.41 3.07
C SER A 158 -10.61 -5.48 1.87
N THR A 159 -11.86 -5.20 1.49
CA THR A 159 -12.16 -4.20 0.46
C THR A 159 -11.81 -2.80 0.97
N PRO A 160 -11.71 -1.79 0.07
CA PRO A 160 -11.56 -0.41 0.50
C PRO A 160 -12.66 0.07 1.45
N SER A 161 -13.89 -0.45 1.33
CA SER A 161 -14.97 -0.14 2.27
C SER A 161 -14.94 -0.91 3.58
N GLY A 162 -13.95 -1.80 3.77
CA GLY A 162 -13.73 -2.53 5.02
C GLY A 162 -14.46 -3.86 5.12
N LEU A 163 -15.07 -4.36 4.03
CA LEU A 163 -15.63 -5.71 3.99
C LEU A 163 -14.48 -6.73 4.00
N VAL A 164 -14.43 -7.57 5.02
CA VAL A 164 -13.33 -8.53 5.23
C VAL A 164 -13.68 -9.88 4.62
N ASN A 165 -12.67 -10.53 4.04
CA ASN A 165 -12.75 -11.93 3.64
C ASN A 165 -12.57 -12.83 4.87
N SER A 166 -13.69 -13.20 5.50
CA SER A 166 -13.69 -14.01 6.72
C SER A 166 -13.10 -15.42 6.54
N ALA A 167 -13.00 -15.93 5.30
CA ALA A 167 -12.38 -17.24 5.05
C ALA A 167 -10.86 -17.23 5.30
N ASN A 168 -10.23 -16.06 5.24
CA ASN A 168 -8.77 -15.91 5.24
C ASN A 168 -8.23 -15.08 6.42
N CYS A 169 -9.09 -14.68 7.36
CA CYS A 169 -8.71 -13.82 8.49
C CYS A 169 -9.26 -14.38 9.80
N ASP A 170 -8.45 -14.34 10.87
CA ASP A 170 -8.83 -14.76 12.23
C ASP A 170 -9.53 -13.64 13.03
N GLY A 171 -10.13 -12.67 12.35
CA GLY A 171 -10.83 -11.53 12.94
C GLY A 171 -9.91 -10.40 13.43
N ILE A 172 -8.58 -10.57 13.47
CA ILE A 172 -7.70 -9.51 13.98
C ILE A 172 -7.69 -8.26 13.09
N LEU A 173 -7.78 -8.44 11.78
CA LEU A 173 -7.78 -7.33 10.82
C LEU A 173 -9.06 -6.49 10.91
N GLU A 174 -10.21 -7.13 11.18
CA GLU A 174 -11.46 -6.44 11.49
C GLU A 174 -11.37 -5.64 12.79
N ALA A 175 -10.77 -6.26 13.82
CA ALA A 175 -10.54 -5.59 15.09
C ALA A 175 -9.57 -4.40 14.91
N PHE A 176 -8.52 -4.52 14.09
CA PHE A 176 -7.62 -3.40 13.80
C PHE A 176 -8.35 -2.22 13.15
N SER A 177 -9.20 -2.49 12.16
CA SER A 177 -10.05 -1.45 11.56
C SER A 177 -10.96 -0.79 12.60
N HIS A 178 -11.60 -1.56 13.48
CA HIS A 178 -12.43 -1.00 14.57
C HIS A 178 -11.58 -0.23 15.60
N PHE A 179 -10.38 -0.71 15.92
CA PHE A 179 -9.46 -0.08 16.86
C PHE A 179 -9.09 1.34 16.43
N SER A 180 -8.82 1.57 15.13
CA SER A 180 -8.49 2.91 14.65
C SER A 180 -9.61 3.91 14.96
N TRP A 181 -10.88 3.51 14.85
CA TRP A 181 -12.01 4.35 15.26
C TRP A 181 -12.15 4.45 16.77
N ASN A 182 -11.92 3.34 17.47
CA ASN A 182 -12.05 3.30 18.92
C ASN A 182 -11.14 4.33 19.61
N VAL A 183 -9.90 4.43 19.13
CA VAL A 183 -8.90 5.36 19.67
C VAL A 183 -9.08 6.78 19.11
N SER A 184 -9.40 6.93 17.83
CA SER A 184 -9.38 8.25 17.18
C SER A 184 -10.69 9.02 17.23
N ARG A 185 -11.84 8.32 17.20
CA ARG A 185 -13.17 8.90 16.90
C ARG A 185 -13.28 9.60 15.55
N GLU A 186 -12.29 9.44 14.68
CA GLU A 186 -12.15 10.24 13.47
C GLU A 186 -11.92 9.40 12.22
N ILE A 187 -11.26 8.24 12.35
CA ILE A 187 -10.84 7.46 11.19
C ILE A 187 -11.12 5.95 11.29
N ILE A 188 -11.37 5.35 10.13
CA ILE A 188 -11.32 3.89 9.91
C ILE A 188 -10.19 3.59 8.92
N ILE A 189 -9.33 2.63 9.27
CA ILE A 189 -8.33 2.06 8.36
C ILE A 189 -8.88 0.76 7.77
N SER A 190 -8.97 0.68 6.46
CA SER A 190 -9.56 -0.43 5.68
C SER A 190 -8.69 -0.76 4.45
N GLY A 191 -9.19 -1.55 3.49
CA GLY A 191 -8.45 -1.88 2.27
C GLY A 191 -7.17 -2.68 2.56
N LEU A 192 -7.21 -3.56 3.55
CA LEU A 192 -6.06 -4.27 4.08
C LEU A 192 -5.63 -5.36 3.09
N GLN A 193 -4.38 -5.31 2.66
CA GLN A 193 -3.80 -6.25 1.70
C GLN A 193 -2.31 -6.43 1.98
N GLY A 194 -1.79 -7.61 1.68
CA GLY A 194 -0.41 -8.00 2.01
C GLY A 194 -0.30 -9.51 2.18
N ALA A 195 0.57 -9.97 3.08
CA ALA A 195 0.73 -11.38 3.39
C ALA A 195 0.79 -11.61 4.91
N CYS A 196 0.48 -12.84 5.33
CA CYS A 196 0.66 -13.27 6.70
C CYS A 196 1.88 -14.20 6.77
N GLN A 197 2.85 -13.85 7.63
CA GLN A 197 4.07 -14.62 7.87
C GLN A 197 4.14 -14.98 9.36
N GLY A 198 3.99 -16.27 9.67
CA GLY A 198 3.92 -16.73 11.05
C GLY A 198 2.78 -16.04 11.82
N ALA A 199 3.15 -15.22 12.80
CA ALA A 199 2.22 -14.47 13.65
C ALA A 199 1.93 -13.04 13.13
N THR A 200 2.57 -12.58 12.06
CA THR A 200 2.53 -11.18 11.65
C THR A 200 1.88 -10.99 10.30
N TYR A 201 0.93 -10.06 10.22
CA TYR A 201 0.42 -9.51 8.98
C TYR A 201 1.33 -8.37 8.52
N HIS A 202 1.94 -8.53 7.35
CA HIS A 202 2.70 -7.49 6.65
C HIS A 202 1.81 -6.90 5.57
N LEU A 203 1.40 -5.65 5.76
CA LEU A 203 0.38 -4.97 4.97
C LEU A 203 0.96 -3.77 4.22
N THR A 204 0.28 -3.36 3.15
CA THR A 204 0.68 -2.21 2.32
C THR A 204 -0.54 -1.42 1.88
N THR A 205 -0.34 -0.11 1.64
CA THR A 205 -1.30 0.76 0.92
C THR A 205 -2.75 0.61 1.39
N PRO A 206 -3.04 0.89 2.68
CA PRO A 206 -4.39 0.85 3.19
C PRO A 206 -5.23 2.00 2.62
N THR A 207 -6.55 1.91 2.82
CA THR A 207 -7.47 3.02 2.64
C THR A 207 -7.80 3.62 4.01
N ILE A 208 -7.93 4.95 4.09
CA ILE A 208 -8.40 5.61 5.30
C ILE A 208 -9.68 6.39 4.96
N HIS A 209 -10.70 6.17 5.76
CA HIS A 209 -11.93 6.96 5.75
C HIS A 209 -11.93 7.86 6.98
N SER A 210 -12.14 9.17 6.80
CA SER A 210 -12.14 10.13 7.89
C SER A 210 -13.39 10.98 7.96
N THR A 211 -13.72 11.50 9.14
CA THR A 211 -14.86 12.41 9.30
C THR A 211 -14.73 13.71 8.49
N THR A 212 -13.53 14.05 8.01
CA THR A 212 -13.21 15.33 7.34
C THR A 212 -12.78 15.20 5.88
N GLY A 213 -12.56 13.99 5.35
CA GLY A 213 -12.11 13.79 3.96
C GLY A 213 -10.63 14.11 3.74
N SER A 214 -9.79 13.94 4.76
CA SER A 214 -8.38 14.36 4.74
C SER A 214 -7.43 13.39 4.04
N PHE A 215 -7.88 12.20 3.63
CA PHE A 215 -7.00 11.11 3.14
C PHE A 215 -7.11 10.83 1.63
N GLY A 216 -7.36 11.89 0.85
CA GLY A 216 -7.30 11.83 -0.61
C GLY A 216 -8.56 11.28 -1.26
N GLU A 217 -8.47 10.94 -2.55
CA GLU A 217 -9.64 10.65 -3.39
C GLU A 217 -10.39 9.37 -3.00
N ASN A 218 -9.71 8.45 -2.31
CA ASN A 218 -10.30 7.20 -1.81
C ASN A 218 -10.96 7.36 -0.42
N ASP A 219 -10.83 8.54 0.22
CA ASP A 219 -11.51 8.85 1.48
C ASP A 219 -13.00 9.11 1.24
N ARG A 220 -13.82 8.07 1.44
CA ARG A 220 -15.29 8.12 1.33
C ARG A 220 -15.98 8.70 2.56
N GLN A 221 -15.23 9.31 3.47
CA GLN A 221 -15.73 9.96 4.67
C GLN A 221 -16.69 9.11 5.51
N TRP A 222 -17.76 9.72 6.02
CA TRP A 222 -18.83 9.05 6.74
C TRP A 222 -19.42 7.84 5.99
N PRO A 223 -19.75 7.92 4.68
CA PRO A 223 -20.16 6.72 3.93
C PRO A 223 -19.21 5.52 4.10
N GLY A 224 -17.89 5.74 4.01
CA GLY A 224 -16.91 4.67 4.20
C GLY A 224 -16.87 4.13 5.64
N ILE A 225 -16.95 5.02 6.63
CA ILE A 225 -17.02 4.65 8.05
C ILE A 225 -18.27 3.82 8.33
N LEU A 226 -19.43 4.28 7.88
CA LEU A 226 -20.72 3.61 8.11
C LEU A 226 -20.80 2.26 7.37
N GLU A 227 -20.24 2.16 6.17
CA GLU A 227 -20.21 0.90 5.41
C GLU A 227 -19.38 -0.19 6.12
N PHE A 228 -18.22 0.18 6.69
CA PHE A 228 -17.46 -0.72 7.56
C PHE A 228 -18.31 -1.19 8.75
N PHE A 229 -18.91 -0.27 9.51
CA PHE A 229 -19.69 -0.63 10.70
C PHE A 229 -21.01 -1.35 10.41
N ALA A 230 -21.56 -1.22 9.20
CA ALA A 230 -22.74 -1.97 8.78
C ALA A 230 -22.44 -3.47 8.57
N SER A 231 -21.21 -3.78 8.14
CA SER A 231 -20.77 -5.17 7.90
C SER A 231 -19.97 -5.77 9.06
N HIS A 232 -19.36 -4.93 9.91
CA HIS A 232 -18.52 -5.38 11.01
C HIS A 232 -19.32 -5.94 12.20
N ARG A 233 -19.05 -7.21 12.51
CA ARG A 233 -19.47 -7.87 13.76
C ARG A 233 -18.29 -7.88 14.73
N CYS A 234 -18.50 -7.35 15.93
CA CYS A 234 -17.43 -7.38 16.94
C CYS A 234 -17.09 -8.82 17.30
N ASN A 235 -15.79 -9.08 17.48
CA ASN A 235 -15.26 -10.33 17.98
C ASN A 235 -14.75 -10.16 19.42
N ASN A 236 -14.09 -11.19 19.95
CA ASN A 236 -13.55 -11.19 21.32
C ASN A 236 -12.45 -10.13 21.56
N ILE A 237 -11.84 -9.57 20.51
CA ILE A 237 -10.81 -8.52 20.62
C ILE A 237 -11.46 -7.15 20.81
N CYS A 238 -12.50 -6.85 20.03
CA CYS A 238 -13.12 -5.52 19.96
C CYS A 238 -14.48 -5.40 20.67
N SER A 239 -14.92 -6.45 21.37
CA SER A 239 -16.13 -6.41 22.18
C SER A 239 -16.06 -5.27 23.21
N GLY A 240 -17.08 -4.40 23.23
CA GLY A 240 -17.14 -3.23 24.10
C GLY A 240 -16.44 -1.98 23.57
N TRP A 241 -15.75 -2.06 22.43
CA TRP A 241 -15.23 -0.86 21.79
C TRP A 241 -16.32 -0.04 21.13
N MET A 242 -16.07 1.26 21.10
CA MET A 242 -17.09 2.20 20.71
C MET A 242 -17.29 2.26 19.20
N ARG A 243 -18.55 2.48 18.83
CA ARG A 243 -19.03 2.60 17.45
C ARG A 243 -19.41 4.06 17.17
N PRO A 244 -19.55 4.49 15.91
CA PRO A 244 -19.90 5.86 15.57
C PRO A 244 -21.29 6.23 16.06
N ASP A 245 -21.41 7.39 16.70
CA ASP A 245 -22.69 8.08 16.83
C ASP A 245 -23.01 8.74 15.49
N VAL A 246 -23.94 8.14 14.73
CA VAL A 246 -24.27 8.61 13.38
C VAL A 246 -24.79 10.05 13.43
N PRO A 247 -24.16 11.02 12.75
CA PRO A 247 -24.64 12.40 12.70
C PRO A 247 -26.09 12.47 12.26
N HIS A 248 -26.89 13.35 12.86
CA HIS A 248 -28.34 13.43 12.61
C HIS A 248 -28.68 13.54 11.11
N HIS A 249 -27.90 14.32 10.35
CA HIS A 249 -28.09 14.50 8.91
C HIS A 249 -27.79 13.25 8.06
N LEU A 250 -27.12 12.24 8.62
CA LEU A 250 -26.76 10.98 7.94
C LEU A 250 -27.62 9.78 8.39
N LYS A 251 -28.55 9.96 9.33
CA LYS A 251 -29.40 8.87 9.82
C LYS A 251 -30.23 8.22 8.71
N PHE A 252 -30.65 9.00 7.71
CA PHE A 252 -31.37 8.51 6.53
C PHE A 252 -30.53 7.61 5.59
N TYR A 253 -29.20 7.81 5.56
CA TYR A 253 -28.27 6.93 4.81
C TYR A 253 -28.15 5.56 5.47
N SER A 254 -28.23 5.48 6.81
CA SER A 254 -28.13 4.21 7.53
C SER A 254 -29.37 3.33 7.38
N SER A 255 -30.57 3.92 7.31
CA SER A 255 -31.83 3.18 7.26
C SER A 255 -32.20 2.67 5.86
N THR A 256 -31.79 3.35 4.80
CA THR A 256 -32.15 2.98 3.41
C THR A 256 -31.19 1.98 2.77
N ASN A 257 -29.90 1.99 3.16
CA ASN A 257 -28.91 1.05 2.62
C ASN A 257 -28.84 -0.29 3.37
N CYS A 258 -29.36 -0.37 4.60
CA CYS A 258 -29.42 -1.64 5.34
C CYS A 258 -30.33 -2.68 4.66
N CYS A 259 -31.31 -2.23 3.85
CA CYS A 259 -32.31 -3.09 3.21
C CYS A 259 -32.07 -3.33 1.70
N LYS A 260 -31.08 -2.66 1.08
CA LYS A 260 -30.84 -2.74 -0.38
C LYS A 260 -29.46 -3.28 -0.78
N ALA A 261 -28.61 -3.64 0.18
CA ALA A 261 -27.32 -4.24 -0.13
C ALA A 261 -27.46 -5.73 -0.49
N THR A 262 -27.94 -6.04 -1.70
CA THR A 262 -27.38 -7.18 -2.41
C THR A 262 -25.96 -6.79 -2.78
N ALA A 263 -25.02 -7.03 -1.86
CA ALA A 263 -23.61 -6.74 -2.11
C ALA A 263 -23.18 -7.53 -3.37
N PRO A 264 -22.60 -6.87 -4.40
CA PRO A 264 -21.92 -7.61 -5.45
C PRO A 264 -20.87 -8.50 -4.78
N THR A 265 -20.72 -9.74 -5.27
CA THR A 265 -19.73 -10.68 -4.75
C THR A 265 -18.37 -9.98 -4.73
N PRO A 266 -17.78 -9.73 -3.54
CA PRO A 266 -16.50 -9.03 -3.47
C PRO A 266 -15.43 -9.84 -4.20
N SER A 267 -14.78 -9.24 -5.19
CA SER A 267 -13.65 -9.87 -5.87
C SER A 267 -12.41 -9.75 -4.99
N PHE A 268 -12.21 -10.75 -4.13
CA PHE A 268 -10.94 -10.99 -3.46
C PHE A 268 -10.00 -11.67 -4.47
N SER A 269 -9.49 -10.92 -5.44
CA SER A 269 -8.51 -11.45 -6.40
C SER A 269 -7.23 -11.82 -5.65
N GLU A 270 -6.78 -13.07 -5.80
CA GLU A 270 -5.42 -13.47 -5.41
C GLU A 270 -4.44 -12.87 -6.42
N ALA A 271 -3.44 -12.13 -5.93
CA ALA A 271 -2.28 -11.83 -6.75
C ALA A 271 -1.34 -13.04 -6.61
N SER A 272 -1.55 -14.06 -7.45
CA SER A 272 -0.66 -15.21 -7.51
C SER A 272 0.70 -14.74 -8.02
N SER A 273 1.59 -14.37 -7.10
CA SER A 273 3.02 -14.27 -7.37
C SER A 273 3.61 -15.67 -7.23
N HIS A 274 3.34 -16.54 -8.22
CA HIS A 274 4.18 -17.70 -8.41
C HIS A 274 5.51 -17.21 -8.97
N PHE A 275 6.53 -17.17 -8.12
CA PHE A 275 7.93 -17.32 -8.49
C PHE A 275 8.43 -18.64 -7.91
#